data_AF-A0A4P6B417-F1
#
_entry.id   AF-A0A4P6B417-F1
#
_cell.length_a   1.000
_cell.length_b   1.000
_cell.length_c   1.000
_cell.angle_alpha   90.00
_cell.angle_beta   90.00
_cell.angle_gamma   90.00
#
_symmetry.space_group_name_H-M   'P 1'
#
loop_
_entity.id
_entity.type
_entity.pdbx_description
1 polymer ?
#
loop_
_entity_poly.entity_id
_entity_poly.type
_entity_poly.pdbx_seq_one_letter_code
_entity_poly.pdbx_strand_id
1 'polypeptide(L)' 'MITVADYVAWRQPRILAILEGWRRVERHSLRWWAMLMQERPKPGRGGLLPGEKAV' A
#
# COMPACT_ATOMS: atom_id res chain seq x y z
N MET A 1 -22.67 20.58 -9.35
CA MET A 1 -21.82 19.67 -10.15
C MET A 1 -21.51 18.48 -9.26
N ILE A 2 -21.87 17.25 -9.65
CA ILE A 2 -21.55 16.06 -8.87
C ILE A 2 -20.18 15.53 -9.32
N THR A 3 -19.36 15.05 -8.39
CA THR A 3 -18.09 14.41 -8.76
C THR A 3 -18.34 12.98 -9.21
N VAL A 4 -17.34 12.39 -9.88
CA VAL A 4 -17.38 10.97 -10.26
C VAL A 4 -17.53 10.08 -9.02
N ALA A 5 -16.91 10.46 -7.89
CA ALA A 5 -17.04 9.74 -6.63
C ALA A 5 -18.48 9.80 -6.10
N ASP A 6 -19.14 10.96 -6.16
CA ASP A 6 -20.53 11.12 -5.73
C ASP A 6 -21.49 10.28 -6.58
N TYR A 7 -21.26 10.23 -7.89
CA TYR A 7 -22.06 9.41 -8.80
C TYR A 7 -21.89 7.91 -8.54
N VAL A 8 -20.65 7.44 -8.34
CA VAL A 8 -20.36 6.03 -8.05
C VAL A 8 -20.88 5.63 -6.67
N ALA A 9 -20.77 6.50 -5.67
CA ALA A 9 -21.33 6.27 -4.34
C ALA A 9 -22.84 6.04 -4.38
N TRP A 10 -23.55 6.83 -5.19
CA TRP A 10 -24.99 6.71 -5.37
C TRP A 10 -25.39 5.48 -6.19
N ARG A 11 -24.71 5.22 -7.32
CA ARG A 11 -25.11 4.17 -8.27
C ARG A 11 -24.59 2.78 -7.90
N GLN A 12 -23.43 2.69 -7.24
CA GLN A 12 -22.70 1.45 -7.01
C GLN A 12 -21.94 1.46 -5.66
N PRO A 13 -22.65 1.51 -4.52
CA PRO A 13 -22.04 1.64 -3.20
C PRO A 13 -21.09 0.48 -2.85
N ARG A 14 -21.37 -0.73 -3.35
CA ARG A 14 -20.49 -1.90 -3.17
C ARG A 14 -19.11 -1.71 -3.83
N ILE A 15 -19.06 -1.11 -5.03
CA ILE A 15 -17.79 -0.89 -5.72
C ILE A 15 -16.98 0.19 -5.00
N LEU A 16 -17.63 1.25 -4.51
CA LEU A 16 -16.98 2.28 -3.70
C LEU A 16 -16.31 1.67 -2.47
N ALA A 17 -17.01 0.80 -1.73
CA ALA A 17 -16.45 0.13 -0.55
C ALA A 17 -15.22 -0.74 -0.87
N ILE A 18 -15.23 -1.43 -2.02
CA ILE A 18 -14.07 -2.20 -2.49
C ILE A 18 -12.90 -1.27 -2.78
N LEU A 19 -13.12 -0.19 -3.54
CA LEU A 19 -12.08 0.79 -3.89
C LEU A 19 -11.48 1.47 -2.65
N GLU A 20 -12.30 1.82 -1.67
CA GLU A 20 -11.83 2.36 -0.39
C GLU A 20 -10.99 1.34 0.39
N GLY A 21 -11.37 0.06 0.35
CA GLY A 21 -10.58 -1.03 0.90
C GLY A 21 -9.19 -1.11 0.27
N TRP A 22 -9.11 -1.12 -1.06
CA TRP A 22 -7.83 -1.10 -1.80
C TRP A 22 -6.98 0.12 -1.46
N ARG A 23 -7.60 1.31 -1.42
CA ARG A 23 -6.91 2.57 -1.07
C ARG A 23 -6.38 2.58 0.37
N ARG A 24 -6.97 1.78 1.26
CA ARG A 24 -6.48 1.59 2.63
C ARG A 24 -5.27 0.66 2.64
N VAL A 25 -5.34 -0.47 1.93
CA VAL A 25 -4.23 -1.42 1.78
C VAL A 25 -3.01 -0.74 1.15
N GLU A 26 -3.21 0.02 0.09
CA GLU A 26 -2.15 0.77 -0.60
C GLU A 26 -1.46 1.78 0.33
N ARG A 27 -2.22 2.51 1.16
CA ARG A 27 -1.62 3.42 2.15
C ARG A 27 -0.80 2.69 3.20
N HIS A 28 -1.26 1.53 3.66
CA HIS A 28 -0.50 0.73 4.63
C HIS A 28 0.76 0.10 4.01
N SER A 29 0.67 -0.41 2.77
CA SER A 29 1.81 -1.02 2.08
C SER A 29 2.88 0.02 1.74
N LEU A 30 2.49 1.20 1.25
CA LEU A 30 3.42 2.29 0.95
C LEU A 30 4.12 2.79 2.21
N ARG A 31 3.42 2.86 3.35
CA ARG A 31 4.03 3.25 4.63
C ARG A 31 5.06 2.23 5.10
N TRP A 32 4.78 0.94 4.94
CA TRP A 32 5.72 -0.13 5.30
C TRP A 32 6.95 -0.13 4.38
N TRP A 33 6.74 0.03 3.08
CA TRP A 33 7.84 0.19 2.12
C TRP A 33 8.68 1.43 2.38
N ALA A 34 8.06 2.57 2.71
CA ALA A 34 8.80 3.77 3.08
C ALA A 34 9.63 3.56 4.35
N MET A 35 9.12 2.80 5.32
CA MET A 35 9.87 2.44 6.53
C MET A 35 11.07 1.56 6.20
N LEU A 36 10.89 0.52 5.39
CA LEU A 36 12.00 -0.32 4.92
C LEU A 36 13.07 0.47 4.17
N MET A 37 12.67 1.39 3.29
CA MET A 37 13.59 2.23 2.52
C MET A 37 14.33 3.26 3.39
N GLN A 38 13.81 3.59 4.58
CA GLN A 38 14.46 4.48 5.54
C GLN A 38 15.42 3.75 6.49
N GLU A 39 15.31 2.44 6.65
CA GLU A 39 16.27 1.67 7.44
C GLU A 39 17.64 1.71 6.76
N ARG A 40 18.68 2.09 7.51
CA ARG A 40 20.06 2.00 7.01
C ARG A 40 20.33 0.55 6.61
N PRO A 41 20.83 0.28 5.39
CA PRO A 41 21.16 -1.07 4.97
C PRO A 41 22.14 -1.67 5.99
N LYS A 42 21.73 -2.74 6.67
CA LYS A 42 22.57 -3.39 7.67
C LYS A 42 23.81 -3.96 6.97
N PRO A 43 25.03 -3.73 7.49
CA PRO A 43 26.24 -4.30 6.91
C PRO A 43 26.11 -5.83 6.86
N GLY A 44 26.34 -6.42 5.68
CA GLY A 44 26.17 -7.86 5.43
C GLY A 44 24.76 -8.33 5.06
N ARG A 45 23.78 -7.43 4.91
CA ARG A 45 22.41 -7.74 4.43
C ARG A 45 21.96 -6.92 3.22
N GLY A 46 22.88 -6.23 2.56
CA GLY A 46 22.56 -5.49 1.34
C GLY A 46 21.96 -6.44 0.30
N GLY A 47 20.69 -6.24 -0.05
CA GLY A 47 20.00 -7.02 -1.08
C GLY A 47 19.24 -8.27 -0.61
N LEU A 48 19.13 -8.53 0.70
CA LEU A 48 18.38 -9.68 1.22
C LEU A 48 17.01 -9.27 1.76
N LEU A 49 15.95 -9.89 1.24
CA LEU A 49 14.59 -9.73 1.76
C LEU A 49 14.45 -10.44 3.13
N PRO A 50 13.43 -10.07 3.94
CA PRO A 50 13.17 -10.74 5.20
C PRO A 50 12.97 -12.25 5.01
N GLY A 51 13.93 -13.05 5.49
CA GLY A 51 13.91 -14.52 5.38
C GLY A 51 15.02 -15.11 4.49
N GLU A 52 15.71 -14.29 3.70
CA GLU A 52 16.83 -14.75 2.89
C GLU A 52 18.14 -14.79 3.72
N LYS A 53 18.91 -15.86 3.54
CA LYS A 53 20.23 -16.02 4.16
C LYS A 53 21.31 -15.57 3.17
N ALA A 54 22.28 -14.79 3.64
CA ALA A 54 23.53 -14.62 2.92
C ALA A 54 24.21 -15.99 2.85
N VAL A 55 24.57 -16.43 1.64
CA VAL A 55 25.40 -17.62 1.40
C VAL A 55 26.82 -17.33 1.85
#